data_AF-A0A257K7E3-F1
#
_entry.id   AF-A0A257K7E3-F1
#
_cell.length_a   1.000
_cell.length_b   1.000
_cell.length_c   1.000
_cell.angle_alpha   90.00
_cell.angle_beta   90.00
_cell.angle_gamma   90.00
#
_symmetry.space_group_name_H-M   'P 1'
#
loop_
_entity.id
_entity.type
_entity.pdbx_description
1 polymer ?
#
loop_
_entity_poly.entity_id
_entity_poly.type
_entity_poly.pdbx_seq_one_letter_code
_entity_poly.pdbx_strand_id
1 'polypeptide(L)'
;MRYLICFLLLITSLSLQAQDRVEPVAKAAKVIVYGSAGCHFCEQTQAVLQKNNISFVFFDVDTQVDARREMIIKLKKAGIPLSAIQLPVLDWAGKIVMKETDFDQFLKNIEKLPKP
;
A
#
# COMPACT_ATOMS: atom_id res chain seq x y z
N MET A 1 22.04 48.64 18.40
CA MET A 1 20.64 48.27 18.07
C MET A 1 20.42 47.68 16.67
N ARG A 2 21.39 47.64 15.75
CA ARG A 2 21.22 46.98 14.43
C ARG A 2 21.59 45.48 14.41
N TYR A 3 22.39 45.02 15.38
CA TYR A 3 22.80 43.61 15.50
C TYR A 3 21.86 42.76 16.37
N LEU A 4 20.97 43.38 17.16
CA LEU A 4 20.04 42.66 18.05
C LEU A 4 18.87 42.03 17.29
N ILE A 5 18.53 42.56 16.11
CA ILE A 5 17.46 42.04 15.24
C ILE A 5 17.95 40.83 14.43
N CYS A 6 19.24 40.76 14.09
CA CYS A 6 19.80 39.64 13.33
C CYS A 6 19.93 38.35 14.16
N PHE A 7 20.12 38.45 15.47
CA PHE A 7 20.28 37.28 16.34
C PHE A 7 18.94 36.57 16.62
N LEU A 8 17.81 37.27 16.50
CA LEU A 8 16.46 36.72 16.69
C LEU A 8 15.94 35.91 15.49
N LEU A 9 16.54 36.09 14.30
CA LEU A 9 16.18 35.33 13.09
C LEU A 9 16.97 34.01 12.94
N LEU A 10 18.02 33.81 13.75
CA LEU A 10 18.85 32.60 13.70
C LEU A 10 18.31 31.44 14.57
N ILE A 11 17.40 31.72 15.49
CA ILE A 11 16.88 30.72 16.45
C ILE A 11 15.62 30.03 15.92
N THR A 12 14.89 30.64 14.97
CA THR A 12 13.67 30.06 14.38
C THR A 12 13.93 28.89 13.43
N SER A 13 15.16 28.68 12.97
CA SER A 13 15.52 27.55 12.09
C SER A 13 15.86 26.25 12.85
N LEU A 14 15.97 26.27 14.17
CA LEU A 14 16.47 25.11 14.93
C LEU A 14 15.38 24.21 15.54
N SER A 15 14.11 24.42 15.19
CA SER A 15 13.01 23.61 15.70
C SER A 15 11.96 23.35 14.63
N LEU A 16 12.31 22.58 13.60
CA LEU A 16 11.29 21.83 12.89
C LEU A 16 11.86 20.50 12.37
N GLN A 17 11.53 19.47 13.14
CA GLN A 17 11.33 18.08 12.70
C GLN A 17 12.60 17.31 12.33
N ALA A 18 13.18 16.67 13.34
CA ALA A 18 13.57 15.27 13.21
C ALA A 18 12.33 14.50 12.70
N GLN A 19 12.19 14.40 11.38
CA GLN A 19 11.28 13.43 10.78
C GLN A 19 11.90 12.06 11.03
N ASP A 20 11.32 11.32 11.98
CA ASP A 20 11.29 9.87 11.93
C ASP A 20 10.87 9.51 10.51
N ARG A 21 11.84 9.13 9.66
CA ARG A 21 11.52 8.47 8.42
C ARG A 21 11.05 7.09 8.81
N VAL A 22 9.75 6.94 8.99
CA VAL A 22 9.09 5.70 8.58
C VAL A 22 9.35 5.62 7.07
N GLU A 23 10.50 5.03 6.71
CA GLU A 23 10.83 4.69 5.34
C GLU A 23 9.64 3.88 4.81
N PRO A 24 8.98 4.32 3.73
CA PRO A 24 7.93 3.53 3.11
C PRO A 24 8.62 2.32 2.48
N VAL A 25 8.69 1.21 3.23
CA VAL A 25 9.16 -0.11 2.78
C VAL A 25 8.44 -0.56 1.49
N ALA A 26 7.31 0.07 1.15
CA ALA A 26 6.56 -0.11 -0.09
C ALA A 26 7.24 0.43 -1.38
N LYS A 27 8.34 1.20 -1.32
CA LYS A 27 8.89 1.84 -2.54
C LYS A 27 9.59 0.87 -3.50
N ALA A 28 9.96 -0.34 -3.06
CA ALA A 28 10.64 -1.33 -3.92
C ALA A 28 9.70 -2.38 -4.52
N ALA A 29 8.57 -2.67 -3.88
CA ALA A 29 7.62 -3.66 -4.39
C ALA A 29 6.58 -3.00 -5.29
N LYS A 30 6.57 -3.39 -6.56
CA LYS A 30 5.63 -2.83 -7.55
C LYS A 30 4.22 -3.41 -7.43
N VAL A 31 4.06 -4.51 -6.69
CA VAL A 31 2.75 -5.10 -6.34
C VAL A 31 2.62 -5.14 -4.83
N ILE A 32 1.50 -4.67 -4.31
CA ILE A 32 1.14 -4.77 -2.91
C ILE A 32 -0.12 -5.62 -2.80
N VAL A 33 -0.09 -6.61 -1.90
CA VAL A 33 -1.25 -7.44 -1.56
C VAL A 33 -1.72 -7.04 -0.17
N TYR A 34 -2.86 -6.36 -0.08
CA TYR A 34 -3.55 -6.13 1.17
C TYR A 34 -4.49 -7.32 1.44
N GLY A 35 -4.30 -7.99 2.56
CA GLY A 35 -5.10 -9.14 2.95
C GLY A 35 -5.14 -9.33 4.45
N SER A 36 -5.59 -10.49 4.89
CA SER A 36 -5.65 -10.89 6.29
C SER A 36 -4.90 -12.21 6.45
N ALA A 37 -4.24 -12.43 7.58
CA ALA A 37 -3.58 -13.70 7.86
C ALA A 37 -4.62 -14.85 7.98
N GLY A 38 -4.36 -16.00 7.34
CA GLY A 38 -5.31 -17.13 7.30
C GLY A 38 -6.48 -16.95 6.32
N CYS A 39 -6.47 -15.89 5.51
CA CYS A 39 -7.39 -15.71 4.40
C CYS A 39 -7.00 -16.61 3.22
N HIS A 40 -7.80 -17.65 2.96
CA HIS A 40 -7.55 -18.61 1.89
C HIS A 40 -7.34 -17.97 0.50
N PHE A 41 -8.18 -17.00 0.13
CA PHE A 41 -8.06 -16.27 -1.14
C PHE A 41 -6.78 -15.42 -1.22
N CYS A 42 -6.34 -14.88 -0.09
CA CYS A 42 -5.13 -14.07 0.00
C CYS A 42 -3.89 -14.96 -0.19
N GLU A 43 -3.87 -16.14 0.44
CA GLU A 43 -2.81 -17.14 0.28
C GLU A 43 -2.72 -17.66 -1.16
N GLN A 44 -3.85 -18.01 -1.78
CA GLN A 44 -3.86 -18.46 -3.18
C GLN A 44 -3.36 -17.38 -4.14
N THR A 45 -3.74 -16.12 -3.90
CA THR A 45 -3.26 -15.00 -4.73
C THR A 45 -1.75 -14.84 -4.61
N GLN A 46 -1.21 -14.90 -3.39
CA GLN A 46 0.24 -14.86 -3.17
C GLN A 46 0.94 -16.03 -3.88
N ALA A 47 0.39 -17.24 -3.80
CA ALA A 47 0.95 -18.41 -4.49
C ALA A 47 0.98 -18.22 -6.02
N VAL A 48 -0.06 -17.63 -6.61
CA VAL A 48 -0.07 -17.29 -8.06
C VAL A 48 0.99 -16.25 -8.39
N LEU A 49 1.14 -15.20 -7.58
CA LEU A 49 2.19 -14.19 -7.79
C LEU A 49 3.61 -14.81 -7.70
N GLN A 50 3.85 -15.66 -6.70
CA GLN A 50 5.11 -16.39 -6.51
C GLN A 50 5.41 -17.31 -7.70
N LYS A 51 4.44 -18.14 -8.10
CA LYS A 51 4.56 -19.06 -9.25
C LYS A 51 4.93 -18.33 -10.54
N ASN A 52 4.43 -17.11 -10.71
CA ASN A 52 4.68 -16.27 -11.88
C ASN A 52 5.93 -15.37 -11.76
N ASN A 53 6.71 -15.52 -10.68
CA ASN A 53 7.91 -14.73 -10.36
C ASN A 53 7.62 -13.23 -10.27
N ILE A 54 6.49 -12.87 -9.69
CA ILE A 54 6.08 -11.48 -9.48
C ILE A 54 6.47 -11.10 -8.05
N SER A 55 7.35 -10.12 -7.91
CA SER A 55 7.73 -9.58 -6.60
C SER A 55 6.57 -8.75 -6.03
N PHE A 56 6.20 -9.03 -4.78
CA PHE A 56 5.16 -8.31 -4.06
C PHE A 56 5.50 -8.16 -2.59
N VAL A 57 4.80 -7.25 -1.91
CA VAL A 57 4.74 -7.16 -0.45
C VAL A 57 3.34 -7.49 0.02
N PHE A 58 3.23 -8.32 1.05
CA PHE A 58 1.97 -8.60 1.71
C PHE A 58 1.82 -7.74 2.97
N PHE A 59 0.68 -7.07 3.09
CA PHE A 59 0.29 -6.39 4.32
C PHE A 59 -0.98 -7.02 4.88
N ASP A 60 -0.88 -7.43 6.14
CA ASP A 60 -2.01 -7.87 6.96
C ASP A 60 -2.76 -6.64 7.46
N VAL A 61 -3.93 -6.35 6.88
CA VAL A 61 -4.73 -5.18 7.21
C VAL A 61 -5.44 -5.29 8.56
N ASP A 62 -5.49 -6.46 9.19
CA ASP A 62 -6.09 -6.59 10.52
C ASP A 62 -5.14 -6.05 11.59
N THR A 63 -3.86 -6.41 11.47
CA THR A 63 -2.83 -6.05 12.44
C THR A 63 -2.05 -4.79 12.08
N GLN A 64 -1.91 -4.47 10.79
CA GLN A 64 -1.12 -3.33 10.31
C GLN A 64 -2.02 -2.13 9.97
N VAL A 65 -2.25 -1.28 10.97
CA VAL A 65 -3.16 -0.13 10.89
C VAL A 65 -2.82 0.84 9.77
N ASP A 66 -1.53 1.10 9.55
CA ASP A 66 -1.07 2.01 8.50
C ASP A 66 -1.32 1.46 7.10
N ALA A 67 -1.08 0.17 6.89
CA ALA A 67 -1.38 -0.50 5.61
C ALA A 67 -2.89 -0.54 5.34
N ARG A 68 -3.71 -0.79 6.37
CA ARG A 68 -5.18 -0.69 6.26
C ARG A 68 -5.62 0.71 5.86
N ARG A 69 -5.04 1.74 6.48
CA ARG A 69 -5.32 3.15 6.14
C ARG A 69 -4.91 3.47 4.70
N GLU A 70 -3.73 3.01 4.29
CA GLU A 70 -3.24 3.15 2.92
C GLU A 70 -4.19 2.51 1.90
N MET A 71 -4.61 1.26 2.15
CA MET A 71 -5.59 0.54 1.32
C MET A 71 -6.89 1.34 1.18
N ILE A 72 -7.46 1.83 2.29
CA ILE A 72 -8.68 2.64 2.28
C ILE A 72 -8.53 3.92 1.44
N ILE A 73 -7.39 4.61 1.56
CA ILE A 73 -7.13 5.83 0.78
C ILE A 73 -7.07 5.51 -0.71
N LYS A 74 -6.38 4.43 -1.10
CA LYS A 74 -6.27 4.00 -2.50
C LYS A 74 -7.62 3.58 -3.09
N LEU A 75 -8.42 2.84 -2.34
CA LEU A 75 -9.79 2.45 -2.73
C LEU A 75 -10.69 3.67 -2.96
N LYS A 76 -10.67 4.63 -2.03
CA LYS A 76 -11.41 5.90 -2.17
C LYS A 76 -10.99 6.67 -3.42
N LYS A 77 -9.68 6.75 -3.68
CA LYS A 77 -9.14 7.39 -4.89
C LYS A 77 -9.58 6.68 -6.18
N ALA A 78 -9.73 5.37 -6.13
CA ALA A 78 -10.25 4.56 -7.23
C ALA A 78 -11.80 4.61 -7.36
N GLY A 79 -12.51 5.36 -6.50
CA GLY A 79 -13.97 5.44 -6.51
C GLY A 79 -14.67 4.18 -6.00
N ILE A 80 -13.94 3.29 -5.32
CA ILE A 80 -14.48 2.03 -4.82
C ILE A 80 -15.09 2.26 -3.43
N PRO A 81 -16.38 1.96 -3.21
CA PRO A 81 -17.00 2.09 -1.90
C PRO A 81 -16.43 1.06 -0.92
N LEU A 82 -16.23 1.47 0.34
CA LEU A 82 -15.67 0.57 1.36
C LEU A 82 -16.54 -0.66 1.65
N SER A 83 -17.85 -0.56 1.39
CA SER A 83 -18.80 -1.69 1.51
C SER A 83 -18.59 -2.77 0.44
N ALA A 84 -17.87 -2.48 -0.64
CA ALA A 84 -17.56 -3.43 -1.71
C ALA A 84 -16.18 -4.08 -1.56
N ILE A 85 -15.46 -3.81 -0.46
CA ILE A 85 -14.13 -4.39 -0.24
C ILE A 85 -14.25 -5.90 -0.11
N GLN A 86 -13.49 -6.60 -0.94
CA GLN A 86 -13.28 -8.03 -0.83
C GLN A 86 -11.78 -8.29 -0.85
N LEU A 87 -11.29 -9.00 0.18
CA LEU A 87 -9.88 -9.39 0.24
C LEU A 87 -9.61 -10.59 -0.68
N PRO A 88 -8.40 -10.68 -1.27
CA PRO A 88 -7.35 -9.67 -1.22
C PRO A 88 -7.63 -8.45 -2.12
N VAL A 89 -7.11 -7.29 -1.71
CA VAL A 89 -7.03 -6.08 -2.55
C VAL A 89 -5.58 -5.94 -3.01
N LEU A 90 -5.36 -5.84 -4.31
CA LEU A 90 -4.05 -5.65 -4.91
C LEU A 90 -3.91 -4.21 -5.36
N ASP A 91 -2.78 -3.60 -5.02
CA ASP A 91 -2.25 -2.46 -5.75
C ASP A 91 -1.21 -2.97 -6.74
N TRP A 92 -1.59 -3.01 -8.02
CA TRP A 92 -0.74 -3.40 -9.13
C TRP A 92 -0.17 -2.16 -9.81
N ALA A 93 0.99 -1.71 -9.35
CA ALA A 93 1.67 -0.52 -9.88
C ALA A 93 0.75 0.72 -9.99
N GLY A 94 -0.09 0.96 -8.98
CA GLY A 94 -1.06 2.04 -8.90
C GLY A 94 -2.47 1.68 -9.37
N LYS A 95 -2.67 0.50 -9.96
CA LYS A 95 -4.00 -0.01 -10.38
C LYS A 95 -4.58 -0.93 -9.31
N ILE A 96 -5.76 -0.58 -8.81
CA ILE A 96 -6.47 -1.43 -7.85
C ILE A 96 -7.15 -2.60 -8.56
N VAL A 97 -6.88 -3.81 -8.06
CA VAL A 97 -7.51 -5.06 -8.50
C VAL A 97 -8.04 -5.75 -7.25
N MET A 98 -9.32 -6.12 -7.22
CA MET A 98 -9.94 -6.76 -6.06
C MET A 98 -10.53 -8.10 -6.45
N LYS A 99 -10.74 -8.95 -5.45
CA LYS A 99 -11.48 -10.20 -5.63
C LYS A 99 -12.83 -9.93 -6.28
N GLU A 100 -13.17 -10.73 -7.28
CA GLU A 100 -14.50 -10.78 -7.89
C GLU A 100 -15.30 -11.98 -7.33
N THR A 101 -16.54 -12.17 -7.79
CA THR A 101 -17.36 -13.35 -7.39
C THR A 101 -16.74 -14.65 -7.88
N ASP A 102 -16.19 -14.65 -9.10
CA ASP A 102 -15.45 -15.78 -9.66
C ASP A 102 -13.96 -15.63 -9.31
N PHE A 103 -13.52 -16.39 -8.30
CA PHE A 103 -12.15 -16.30 -7.83
C PHE A 103 -11.13 -16.88 -8.82
N ASP A 104 -11.50 -17.93 -9.55
CA ASP A 104 -10.60 -18.55 -10.53
C ASP A 104 -10.39 -17.61 -11.72
N GLN A 105 -11.44 -16.90 -12.14
CA GLN A 105 -11.33 -15.86 -13.15
C GLN A 105 -10.46 -14.69 -12.67
N PHE A 106 -10.61 -14.28 -11.41
CA PHE A 106 -9.74 -13.29 -10.79
C PHE A 106 -8.26 -13.71 -10.84
N LEU A 107 -7.93 -14.95 -10.48
CA LEU A 107 -6.55 -15.45 -10.56
C LEU A 107 -6.02 -15.45 -12.00
N LYS A 108 -6.82 -15.89 -12.97
CA LYS A 108 -6.46 -15.83 -14.40
C LYS A 108 -6.25 -14.41 -14.90
N ASN A 109 -6.99 -13.44 -14.37
CA ASN A 109 -6.84 -12.03 -14.73
C ASN A 109 -5.51 -11.47 -14.23
N ILE A 110 -5.07 -11.87 -13.02
CA ILE A 110 -3.76 -11.48 -12.47
C ILE A 110 -2.62 -11.92 -13.40
N GLU A 111 -2.66 -13.15 -13.91
CA GLU A 111 -1.63 -13.68 -14.82
C GLU A 111 -1.52 -12.92 -16.15
N LYS A 112 -2.58 -12.22 -16.55
CA LYS A 112 -2.65 -11.42 -17.77
C LYS A 112 -2.24 -9.97 -17.56
N LEU A 113 -2.05 -9.52 -16.32
CA LEU A 113 -1.65 -8.15 -16.05
C LEU A 113 -0.22 -7.91 -16.57
N PRO A 114 0.07 -6.72 -17.12
CA PRO A 114 1.43 -6.37 -17.50
C PRO A 114 2.35 -6.50 -16.29
N LYS A 115 3.45 -7.24 -16.46
CA LYS A 115 4.46 -7.36 -15.40
C LYS A 115 5.01 -5.96 -15.10
N PRO A 116 5.03 -5.55 -13.83
CA PRO A 116 5.28 -4.16 -13.48
C PRO A 116 6.75 -3.74 -13.61
#